data_AF-A0A087Y520-F1
#
_entry.id   AF-A0A087Y520-F1
#
_cell.length_a   1.000
_cell.length_b   1.000
_cell.length_c   1.000
_cell.angle_alpha   90.00
_cell.angle_beta   90.00
_cell.angle_gamma   90.00
#
_symmetry.space_group_name_H-M   'P 1'
#
loop_
_entity.id
_entity.type
_entity.pdbx_description
1 polymer ?
#
loop_
_entity_poly.entity_id
_entity_poly.type
_entity_poly.pdbx_seq_one_letter_code
_entity_poly.pdbx_strand_id
1 'polypeptide(L)'
;MSSAQLSHLLRGVLLLLPAAAVIVAGASSKLWEVPTGHFTSSSNQTENVPLERCQNQWTEDGVKVTADIPPKLDGTWVSTRCEVRPGPEFLTRSYTFHSNRHFQALQHYYTESSCEDPAYSLMIRGKIRLLQASWITRGASEAEHHLSRVGIVVHSMAAKQRLASRLPPACVSLSLNEAVPGKLHELYNTRAGRACLAAMGFSVTEMGLVRVETQHHSHGGKVQELFLGDIHTDWAQRTQHRPSGYQQPLQNAMHHIHPCPVCALVYRSSEQRPPVLPRGPAVPLSLTGHWVSLRCETRPNVLFLTRDFTFNPSQHAWEGIYRHYLDSACSQPTFTLRAWGHYAQGNPSSKLSGATEFVFKVTQVRVTAIDKSTAKLLNSTRPGKCGRAGDWSVGVEQDLTATNGCPMLGIKLPHKEYELFKMELDHRKRPLLFTGERPTDGSSPDRPLRRPTSFQAPMVLCNGGETHPSFSTFNSRQLQLASGTAGLEKLVLLVFGSALCSWLVVY
;
A
#
# COMPACT_ATOMS: atom_id res chain seq x y z
N MET A 1 -61.22 -5.44 32.23
CA MET A 1 -62.50 -5.69 31.52
C MET A 1 -62.78 -4.48 30.64
N SER A 2 -63.14 -4.67 29.36
CA SER A 2 -63.54 -3.60 28.42
C SER A 2 -62.47 -2.54 28.12
N SER A 3 -62.47 -1.78 27.01
CA SER A 3 -63.22 -1.82 25.74
C SER A 3 -62.19 -1.60 24.61
N ALA A 4 -62.15 -2.34 23.49
CA ALA A 4 -62.95 -2.10 22.28
C ALA A 4 -62.90 -0.62 21.81
N GLN A 5 -62.25 -0.22 20.70
CA GLN A 5 -62.29 -0.64 19.27
C GLN A 5 -63.10 0.35 18.41
N LEU A 6 -62.87 0.31 17.09
CA LEU A 6 -63.66 0.90 15.99
C LEU A 6 -63.56 2.45 15.83
N SER A 7 -63.66 3.04 14.63
CA SER A 7 -63.54 2.49 13.26
C SER A 7 -63.61 3.58 12.17
N HIS A 8 -63.32 3.18 10.91
CA HIS A 8 -63.96 3.65 9.67
C HIS A 8 -63.60 5.07 9.13
N LEU A 9 -63.08 5.17 7.88
CA LEU A 9 -63.76 5.40 6.57
C LEU A 9 -63.89 6.90 6.21
N LEU A 10 -63.96 7.36 4.95
CA LEU A 10 -63.38 6.96 3.64
C LEU A 10 -63.75 8.06 2.59
N ARG A 11 -62.95 8.24 1.52
CA ARG A 11 -63.21 9.16 0.35
C ARG A 11 -63.11 10.66 0.71
N GLY A 12 -62.87 11.59 -0.23
CA GLY A 12 -62.64 11.50 -1.69
C GLY A 12 -61.91 12.77 -2.21
N VAL A 13 -61.27 12.79 -3.40
CA VAL A 13 -61.88 12.94 -4.76
C VAL A 13 -62.38 14.41 -4.97
N LEU A 14 -61.98 15.23 -5.98
CA LEU A 14 -61.76 14.97 -7.42
C LEU A 14 -61.09 16.18 -8.19
N LEU A 15 -60.24 15.91 -9.22
CA LEU A 15 -59.98 16.71 -10.47
C LEU A 15 -59.50 18.22 -10.41
N LEU A 16 -59.14 18.92 -11.50
CA LEU A 16 -59.22 18.71 -12.98
C LEU A 16 -58.03 19.35 -13.77
N LEU A 17 -57.78 18.88 -15.00
CA LEU A 17 -56.89 19.47 -16.05
C LEU A 17 -57.71 20.35 -17.03
N PRO A 18 -57.14 21.17 -17.95
CA PRO A 18 -56.60 20.73 -19.27
C PRO A 18 -55.31 21.51 -19.66
N ALA A 19 -54.69 21.48 -20.85
CA ALA A 19 -55.03 20.97 -22.21
C ALA A 19 -53.71 20.48 -22.89
N ALA A 20 -53.63 19.37 -23.64
CA ALA A 20 -54.13 19.06 -25.00
C ALA A 20 -53.28 19.65 -26.16
N ALA A 21 -52.96 18.94 -27.26
CA ALA A 21 -53.04 17.51 -27.62
C ALA A 21 -52.34 17.22 -28.98
N VAL A 22 -52.37 15.95 -29.46
CA VAL A 22 -52.45 15.54 -30.90
C VAL A 22 -51.15 15.71 -31.73
N ILE A 23 -50.67 14.83 -32.65
CA ILE A 23 -51.04 13.53 -33.30
C ILE A 23 -49.70 12.84 -33.77
N VAL A 24 -49.51 11.55 -34.11
CA VAL A 24 -49.98 10.21 -33.67
C VAL A 24 -49.17 9.12 -34.45
N ALA A 25 -49.54 7.83 -34.33
CA ALA A 25 -49.22 6.66 -35.20
C ALA A 25 -48.01 5.75 -34.84
N GLY A 26 -48.15 4.46 -35.16
CA GLY A 26 -47.22 3.36 -34.88
C GLY A 26 -47.83 2.30 -33.96
N ALA A 27 -47.94 1.04 -34.40
CA ALA A 27 -48.80 0.04 -33.75
C ALA A 27 -48.16 -1.34 -33.55
N SER A 28 -48.68 -2.03 -32.52
CA SER A 28 -48.61 -3.48 -32.28
C SER A 28 -47.29 -4.08 -31.79
N SER A 29 -47.46 -5.23 -31.13
CA SER A 29 -46.47 -5.97 -30.37
C SER A 29 -45.66 -6.95 -31.24
N LYS A 30 -44.45 -7.27 -30.79
CA LYS A 30 -44.15 -8.64 -30.31
C LYS A 30 -42.86 -8.73 -29.49
N LEU A 31 -42.80 -9.83 -28.74
CA LEU A 31 -41.60 -10.34 -28.07
C LEU A 31 -40.51 -10.63 -29.12
N TRP A 32 -39.27 -10.26 -28.83
CA TRP A 32 -38.10 -10.67 -29.61
C TRP A 32 -37.20 -11.57 -28.77
N GLU A 33 -37.08 -12.82 -29.22
CA GLU A 33 -36.23 -13.83 -28.60
C GLU A 33 -34.76 -13.62 -29.01
N VAL A 34 -33.83 -13.95 -28.12
CA VAL A 34 -32.38 -13.88 -28.42
C VAL A 34 -31.99 -15.16 -29.17
N PRO A 35 -31.37 -15.09 -30.38
CA PRO A 35 -31.02 -16.28 -31.14
C PRO A 35 -30.01 -17.18 -30.43
N THR A 36 -30.42 -18.40 -30.06
CA THR A 36 -29.51 -19.46 -29.61
C THR A 36 -28.80 -20.10 -30.80
N GLY A 37 -27.76 -19.43 -31.30
CA GLY A 37 -26.84 -19.99 -32.30
C GLY A 37 -25.80 -20.90 -31.66
N HIS A 38 -25.70 -22.16 -32.09
CA HIS A 38 -24.61 -23.04 -31.70
C HIS A 38 -23.32 -22.65 -32.43
N PHE A 39 -22.31 -22.21 -31.68
CA PHE A 39 -20.93 -22.12 -32.17
C PHE A 39 -20.01 -23.05 -31.36
N THR A 40 -19.74 -24.21 -31.93
CA THR A 40 -18.64 -25.08 -31.53
C THR A 40 -17.37 -24.67 -32.26
N SER A 41 -16.39 -24.09 -31.56
CA SER A 41 -15.00 -24.16 -32.00
C SER A 41 -14.01 -24.03 -30.85
N SER A 42 -12.98 -24.87 -30.90
CA SER A 42 -11.62 -24.65 -30.38
C SER A 42 -11.46 -23.81 -29.11
N SER A 43 -11.12 -24.47 -28.02
CA SER A 43 -10.33 -23.87 -26.95
C SER A 43 -9.05 -23.23 -27.49
N ASN A 44 -8.90 -21.92 -27.34
CA ASN A 44 -7.57 -21.36 -27.04
C ASN A 44 -7.51 -21.16 -25.53
N GLN A 45 -6.59 -21.86 -24.88
CA GLN A 45 -6.33 -21.68 -23.46
C GLN A 45 -5.79 -20.27 -23.27
N THR A 46 -6.33 -19.52 -22.31
CA THR A 46 -5.55 -18.46 -21.69
C THR A 46 -4.41 -19.13 -20.96
N GLU A 47 -3.22 -19.18 -21.60
CA GLU A 47 -2.00 -19.56 -20.91
C GLU A 47 -1.83 -18.63 -19.71
N ASN A 48 -2.05 -19.16 -18.50
CA ASN A 48 -1.65 -18.48 -17.29
C ASN A 48 -0.12 -18.35 -17.37
N VAL A 49 0.38 -17.17 -17.75
CA VAL A 49 1.81 -16.87 -17.77
C VAL A 49 2.36 -17.27 -16.40
N PRO A 50 3.25 -18.28 -16.32
CA PRO A 50 3.64 -18.80 -15.01
C PRO A 50 4.24 -17.68 -14.17
N LEU A 51 3.88 -17.63 -12.87
CA LEU A 51 4.42 -16.62 -11.96
C LEU A 51 5.95 -16.60 -12.02
N GLU A 52 6.56 -17.79 -12.15
CA GLU A 52 7.98 -18.00 -12.43
C GLU A 52 8.49 -17.24 -13.66
N ARG A 53 7.78 -17.23 -14.80
CA ARG A 53 8.17 -16.49 -16.01
C ARG A 53 8.18 -14.98 -15.74
N CYS A 54 7.16 -14.46 -15.05
CA CYS A 54 7.11 -13.06 -14.63
C CYS A 54 8.22 -12.70 -13.62
N GLN A 55 8.48 -13.60 -12.67
CA GLN A 55 9.42 -13.37 -11.57
C GLN A 55 10.88 -13.49 -12.05
N ASN A 56 11.16 -14.39 -12.99
CA ASN A 56 12.44 -14.49 -13.71
C ASN A 56 12.70 -13.27 -14.61
N GLN A 57 11.69 -12.67 -15.25
CA GLN A 57 11.84 -11.40 -15.97
C GLN A 57 12.23 -10.23 -15.05
N TRP A 58 11.76 -10.23 -13.80
CA TRP A 58 12.11 -9.19 -12.82
C TRP A 58 13.39 -9.48 -12.02
N THR A 59 13.88 -10.72 -12.09
CA THR A 59 15.06 -11.24 -11.37
C THR A 59 16.19 -11.54 -12.36
N GLU A 60 16.85 -10.50 -12.86
CA GLU A 60 18.01 -10.61 -13.77
C GLU A 60 19.14 -11.47 -13.17
N ASP A 61 19.58 -12.46 -13.94
CA ASP A 61 20.76 -13.30 -13.73
C ASP A 61 20.96 -13.88 -12.32
N GLY A 62 20.30 -15.02 -12.10
CA GLY A 62 20.74 -16.04 -11.16
C GLY A 62 20.72 -15.63 -9.68
N VAL A 63 19.91 -14.63 -9.32
CA VAL A 63 19.91 -14.03 -7.98
C VAL A 63 19.51 -15.05 -6.92
N LYS A 64 20.50 -15.55 -6.18
CA LYS A 64 20.27 -16.45 -5.04
C LYS A 64 19.89 -15.60 -3.84
N VAL A 65 18.73 -15.85 -3.23
CA VAL A 65 18.33 -15.23 -1.97
C VAL A 65 18.68 -16.15 -0.80
N THR A 66 19.36 -15.63 0.22
CA THR A 66 19.66 -16.33 1.48
C THR A 66 19.20 -15.52 2.68
N ALA A 67 18.68 -16.19 3.72
CA ALA A 67 18.26 -15.55 4.96
C ALA A 67 18.66 -16.41 6.17
N ASP A 68 19.67 -15.94 6.91
CA ASP A 68 20.22 -16.66 8.06
C ASP A 68 19.37 -16.44 9.32
N ILE A 69 19.35 -17.44 10.20
CA ILE A 69 18.55 -17.44 11.43
C ILE A 69 19.44 -17.95 12.58
N PRO A 70 19.84 -17.10 13.55
CA PRO A 70 19.61 -15.65 13.61
C PRO A 70 20.46 -14.87 12.58
N PRO A 71 19.93 -13.76 12.00
CA PRO A 71 20.65 -12.95 11.00
C PRO A 71 21.76 -12.08 11.60
N LYS A 72 22.74 -11.71 10.77
CA LYS A 72 23.73 -10.67 11.12
C LYS A 72 23.18 -9.27 10.83
N LEU A 73 23.06 -8.42 11.86
CA LEU A 73 22.50 -7.07 11.75
C LEU A 73 23.53 -5.95 11.54
N ASP A 74 24.83 -6.22 11.72
CA ASP A 74 25.87 -5.19 11.78
C ASP A 74 25.86 -4.22 10.58
N GLY A 75 25.87 -2.92 10.87
CA GLY A 75 25.84 -1.85 9.88
C GLY A 75 24.60 -0.95 9.97
N THR A 76 24.44 -0.09 8.98
CA THR A 76 23.33 0.88 8.88
C THR A 76 22.34 0.46 7.80
N TRP A 77 21.05 0.57 8.08
CA TRP A 77 19.94 0.17 7.23
C TRP A 77 18.99 1.34 7.04
N VAL A 78 18.64 1.66 5.79
CA VAL A 78 17.95 2.90 5.43
C VAL A 78 16.72 2.68 4.55
N SER A 79 15.72 3.55 4.69
CA SER A 79 14.56 3.59 3.79
C SER A 79 14.98 3.97 2.37
N THR A 80 14.40 3.30 1.37
CA THR A 80 14.68 3.57 -0.06
C THR A 80 13.72 4.58 -0.71
N ARG A 81 12.65 4.97 0.00
CA ARG A 81 11.64 5.98 -0.36
C ARG A 81 10.98 6.56 0.91
N CYS A 82 10.06 7.51 0.75
CA CYS A 82 9.16 7.93 1.82
C CYS A 82 8.23 6.75 2.19
N GLU A 83 8.21 6.33 3.45
CA GLU A 83 7.35 5.26 3.93
C GLU A 83 6.00 5.81 4.41
N VAL A 84 4.91 5.06 4.16
CA VAL A 84 3.55 5.41 4.60
C VAL A 84 3.03 4.33 5.55
N ARG A 85 2.91 4.67 6.83
CA ARG A 85 2.38 3.80 7.91
C ARG A 85 0.89 4.08 8.17
N PRO A 86 0.12 3.12 8.74
CA PRO A 86 -1.29 3.32 9.08
C PRO A 86 -1.51 4.54 9.99
N GLY A 87 -2.52 5.36 9.72
CA GLY A 87 -2.80 6.58 10.49
C GLY A 87 -3.52 7.66 9.67
N PRO A 88 -2.93 8.20 8.58
CA PRO A 88 -1.59 7.90 8.06
C PRO A 88 -0.45 8.50 8.90
N GLU A 89 0.77 7.95 8.74
CA GLU A 89 2.02 8.60 9.13
C GLU A 89 3.04 8.51 7.98
N PHE A 90 3.91 9.51 7.88
CA PHE A 90 4.94 9.63 6.83
C PHE A 90 6.31 9.65 7.47
N LEU A 91 7.22 8.77 7.05
CA LEU A 91 8.54 8.67 7.67
C LEU A 91 9.68 8.19 6.76
N THR A 92 10.90 8.42 7.22
CA THR A 92 12.12 7.72 6.79
C THR A 92 12.87 7.20 8.02
N ARG A 93 13.57 6.08 7.87
CA ARG A 93 14.25 5.32 8.93
C ARG A 93 15.72 5.13 8.59
N SER A 94 16.60 5.33 9.56
CA SER A 94 18.04 5.10 9.46
C SER A 94 18.53 4.40 10.73
N TYR A 95 18.67 3.07 10.67
CA TYR A 95 18.89 2.21 11.83
C TYR A 95 20.28 1.59 11.76
N THR A 96 21.12 1.86 12.76
CA THR A 96 22.48 1.32 12.89
C THR A 96 22.56 0.32 14.03
N PHE A 97 23.06 -0.88 13.74
CA PHE A 97 23.35 -1.92 14.72
C PHE A 97 24.85 -2.16 14.82
N HIS A 98 25.31 -2.42 16.04
CA HIS A 98 26.73 -2.65 16.36
C HIS A 98 26.94 -4.05 16.94
N SER A 99 28.12 -4.62 16.69
CA SER A 99 28.51 -5.98 17.11
C SER A 99 28.44 -6.22 18.62
N ASN A 100 28.54 -5.15 19.41
CA ASN A 100 28.32 -5.15 20.86
C ASN A 100 26.84 -5.15 21.29
N ARG A 101 25.92 -5.49 20.37
CA ARG A 101 24.45 -5.54 20.52
C ARG A 101 23.74 -4.21 20.77
N HIS A 102 24.42 -3.07 20.71
CA HIS A 102 23.76 -1.77 20.79
C HIS A 102 23.15 -1.39 19.44
N PHE A 103 22.07 -0.60 19.47
CA PHE A 103 21.50 0.01 18.28
C PHE A 103 21.22 1.50 18.48
N GLN A 104 21.29 2.24 17.39
CA GLN A 104 20.76 3.59 17.23
C GLN A 104 19.77 3.59 16.06
N ALA A 105 18.50 3.90 16.33
CA ALA A 105 17.47 4.07 15.33
C ALA A 105 17.08 5.55 15.24
N LEU A 106 17.19 6.12 14.04
CA LEU A 106 16.59 7.40 13.69
C LEU A 106 15.28 7.15 12.93
N GLN A 107 14.21 7.81 13.35
CA GLN A 107 12.94 7.89 12.61
C GLN A 107 12.64 9.37 12.35
N HIS A 108 12.66 9.80 11.10
CA HIS A 108 12.27 11.16 10.71
C HIS A 108 10.81 11.14 10.27
N TYR A 109 9.97 11.98 10.86
CA TYR A 109 8.54 12.06 10.59
C TYR A 109 8.19 13.34 9.84
N TYR A 110 7.29 13.26 8.88
CA TYR A 110 6.94 14.33 7.94
C TYR A 110 5.44 14.64 7.98
N THR A 111 5.06 15.77 7.39
CA THR A 111 3.67 16.24 7.36
C THR A 111 2.86 15.69 6.18
N GLU A 112 3.54 15.24 5.12
CA GLU A 112 2.94 14.70 3.89
C GLU A 112 3.74 13.53 3.28
N SER A 113 3.09 12.76 2.41
CA SER A 113 3.60 11.53 1.79
C SER A 113 4.69 11.72 0.72
N SER A 114 5.22 12.93 0.57
CA SER A 114 6.41 13.26 -0.23
C SER A 114 7.70 13.14 0.60
N CYS A 115 7.61 13.25 1.93
CA CYS A 115 8.73 13.45 2.84
C CYS A 115 9.56 14.73 2.55
N GLU A 116 8.87 15.84 2.22
CA GLU A 116 9.49 17.15 1.99
C GLU A 116 9.57 18.05 3.23
N ASP A 117 8.46 18.19 3.98
CA ASP A 117 8.33 19.02 5.19
C ASP A 117 8.50 18.16 6.46
N PRO A 118 9.66 18.18 7.13
CA PRO A 118 9.91 17.37 8.32
C PRO A 118 9.18 17.96 9.52
N ALA A 119 8.37 17.15 10.19
CA ALA A 119 7.67 17.55 11.41
C ALA A 119 8.58 17.40 12.64
N TYR A 120 9.09 16.20 12.86
CA TYR A 120 9.94 15.87 14.01
C TYR A 120 10.85 14.67 13.68
N SER A 121 11.75 14.31 14.60
CA SER A 121 12.60 13.14 14.46
C SER A 121 12.87 12.51 15.81
N LEU A 122 12.78 11.18 15.88
CA LEU A 122 13.04 10.40 17.08
C LEU A 122 14.45 9.79 17.02
N MET A 123 15.17 9.95 18.13
CA MET A 123 16.54 9.50 18.37
C MET A 123 16.46 8.37 19.42
N ILE A 124 16.41 7.13 18.96
CA ILE A 124 16.18 5.94 19.78
C ILE A 124 17.51 5.19 19.99
N ARG A 125 17.92 4.94 21.24
CA ARG A 125 19.05 4.06 21.56
C ARG A 125 18.62 2.90 22.44
N GLY A 126 19.26 1.76 22.25
CA GLY A 126 19.00 0.57 23.06
C GLY A 126 20.00 -0.56 22.81
N LYS A 127 19.63 -1.75 23.28
CA LYS A 127 20.27 -3.03 22.98
C LYS A 127 19.25 -3.97 22.35
N ILE A 128 19.70 -4.82 21.42
CA ILE A 128 18.90 -5.89 20.80
C ILE A 128 19.59 -7.24 20.96
N ARG A 129 18.83 -8.28 21.26
CA ARG A 129 19.28 -9.66 21.44
C ARG A 129 18.41 -10.57 20.60
N LEU A 130 18.97 -11.08 19.50
CA LEU A 130 18.32 -12.12 18.70
C LEU A 130 18.17 -13.41 19.52
N LEU A 131 17.08 -14.12 19.27
CA LEU A 131 16.62 -15.31 19.98
C LEU A 131 16.50 -16.49 18.99
N GLN A 132 15.56 -17.39 19.23
CA GLN A 132 15.12 -18.44 18.31
C GLN A 132 14.49 -17.92 16.99
N ALA A 133 14.31 -18.83 16.03
CA ALA A 133 13.38 -18.64 14.92
C ALA A 133 11.95 -18.39 15.43
N SER A 134 11.16 -17.53 14.78
CA SER A 134 9.76 -17.34 15.18
C SER A 134 8.89 -18.50 14.74
N TRP A 135 8.05 -18.97 15.68
CA TRP A 135 7.04 -20.00 15.43
C TRP A 135 5.77 -19.44 14.78
N ILE A 136 5.50 -18.13 14.92
CA ILE A 136 4.40 -17.43 14.24
C ILE A 136 4.83 -17.14 12.80
N THR A 137 5.87 -16.34 12.64
CA THR A 137 6.35 -15.90 11.33
C THR A 137 7.56 -16.74 10.93
N ARG A 138 7.30 -17.89 10.31
CA ARG A 138 8.36 -18.80 9.83
C ARG A 138 9.38 -18.05 8.97
N GLY A 139 10.66 -18.36 9.13
CA GLY A 139 11.74 -17.64 8.44
C GLY A 139 12.13 -16.30 9.07
N ALA A 140 11.43 -15.84 10.11
CA ALA A 140 11.88 -14.74 10.97
C ALA A 140 12.73 -15.26 12.14
N SER A 141 13.48 -14.35 12.77
CA SER A 141 14.03 -14.51 14.12
C SER A 141 13.26 -13.64 15.11
N GLU A 142 13.00 -14.16 16.30
CA GLU A 142 12.49 -13.34 17.41
C GLU A 142 13.62 -12.59 18.08
N ALA A 143 13.32 -11.44 18.68
CA ALA A 143 14.32 -10.56 19.26
C ALA A 143 13.80 -9.88 20.53
N GLU A 144 14.64 -9.83 21.56
CA GLU A 144 14.42 -9.02 22.75
C GLU A 144 15.12 -7.68 22.57
N HIS A 145 14.46 -6.58 22.96
CA HIS A 145 15.03 -5.24 22.87
C HIS A 145 14.82 -4.45 24.16
N HIS A 146 15.82 -3.67 24.54
CA HIS A 146 15.77 -2.78 25.71
C HIS A 146 16.20 -1.37 25.31
N LEU A 147 15.30 -0.40 25.50
CA LEU A 147 15.60 1.01 25.32
C LEU A 147 16.53 1.52 26.42
N SER A 148 17.52 2.33 26.06
CA SER A 148 18.35 3.09 27.00
C SER A 148 18.06 4.60 26.94
N ARG A 149 17.68 5.12 25.76
CA ARG A 149 17.34 6.53 25.54
C ARG A 149 16.31 6.69 24.43
N VAL A 150 15.37 7.62 24.57
CA VAL A 150 14.61 8.20 23.45
C VAL A 150 14.66 9.71 23.58
N GLY A 151 15.04 10.39 22.51
CA GLY A 151 14.91 11.84 22.38
C GLY A 151 14.11 12.23 21.14
N ILE A 152 13.61 13.46 21.12
CA ILE A 152 12.89 14.07 20.01
C ILE A 152 13.57 15.39 19.61
N VAL A 153 13.67 15.63 18.31
CA VAL A 153 13.85 16.98 17.76
C VAL A 153 12.57 17.34 17.03
N VAL A 154 12.00 18.52 17.30
CA VAL A 154 10.88 19.06 16.53
C VAL A 154 11.43 20.12 15.58
N HIS A 155 11.00 20.14 14.31
CA HIS A 155 11.71 20.92 13.28
C HIS A 155 11.10 22.29 12.97
N SER A 156 9.83 22.51 13.32
CA SER A 156 9.17 23.82 13.17
C SER A 156 8.16 24.10 14.28
N MET A 157 7.81 25.37 14.48
CA MET A 157 6.75 25.75 15.43
C MET A 157 5.38 25.21 15.01
N ALA A 158 5.10 25.13 13.71
CA ALA A 158 3.89 24.50 13.18
C ALA A 158 3.86 22.99 13.51
N ALA A 159 4.99 22.29 13.38
CA ALA A 159 5.10 20.89 13.79
C ALA A 159 4.93 20.72 15.31
N LYS A 160 5.51 21.61 16.13
CA LYS A 160 5.32 21.63 17.59
C LYS A 160 3.84 21.77 17.96
N GLN A 161 3.11 22.69 17.33
CA GLN A 161 1.67 22.88 17.54
C GLN A 161 0.87 21.64 17.11
N ARG A 162 1.12 21.10 15.90
CA ARG A 162 0.45 19.90 15.36
C ARG A 162 0.72 18.63 16.19
N LEU A 163 1.87 18.52 16.84
CA LEU A 163 2.21 17.41 17.72
C LEU A 163 1.56 17.60 19.10
N ALA A 164 1.63 18.80 19.67
CA ALA A 164 0.97 19.12 20.93
C ALA A 164 -0.56 18.92 20.86
N SER A 165 -1.21 19.30 19.76
CA SER A 165 -2.66 19.14 19.59
C SER A 165 -3.12 17.68 19.42
N ARG A 166 -2.20 16.71 19.34
CA ARG A 166 -2.49 15.27 19.29
C ARG A 166 -2.26 14.57 20.64
N LEU A 167 -1.77 15.29 21.67
CA LEU A 167 -1.31 14.69 22.91
C LEU A 167 -2.14 15.16 24.13
N PRO A 168 -2.27 14.32 25.18
CA PRO A 168 -2.87 14.73 26.43
C PRO A 168 -2.15 15.95 27.02
N PRO A 169 -2.84 16.92 27.64
CA PRO A 169 -2.21 18.14 28.17
C PRO A 169 -1.01 17.88 29.09
N ALA A 170 -1.05 16.82 29.90
CA ALA A 170 0.07 16.41 30.75
C ALA A 170 1.33 15.99 29.97
N CYS A 171 1.19 15.42 28.78
CA CYS A 171 2.32 15.09 27.91
C CYS A 171 2.87 16.34 27.19
N VAL A 172 2.00 17.31 26.89
CA VAL A 172 2.38 18.59 26.27
C VAL A 172 3.22 19.42 27.25
N SER A 173 2.78 19.54 28.51
CA SER A 173 3.53 20.26 29.54
C SER A 173 4.86 19.59 29.88
N LEU A 174 4.89 18.26 30.05
CA LEU A 174 6.08 17.50 30.46
C LEU A 174 7.11 17.24 29.35
N SER A 175 6.79 17.44 28.06
CA SER A 175 7.69 17.04 26.96
C SER A 175 7.71 17.91 25.71
N LEU A 176 6.86 18.95 25.61
CA LEU A 176 6.81 19.79 24.40
C LEU A 176 6.79 21.29 24.66
N ASN A 177 6.24 21.79 25.77
CA ASN A 177 6.22 23.22 26.05
C ASN A 177 7.64 23.83 26.03
N GLU A 178 8.60 23.17 26.68
CA GLU A 178 10.02 23.58 26.72
C GLU A 178 10.81 23.24 25.44
N ALA A 179 10.28 22.37 24.56
CA ALA A 179 11.00 21.92 23.38
C ALA A 179 11.21 23.08 22.38
N VAL A 180 12.45 23.53 22.22
CA VAL A 180 12.87 24.51 21.22
C VAL A 180 13.13 23.79 19.89
N PRO A 181 12.58 24.25 18.75
CA PRO A 181 12.84 23.61 17.47
C PRO A 181 14.33 23.47 17.12
N GLY A 182 14.69 22.37 16.46
CA GLY A 182 16.09 22.02 16.14
C GLY A 182 16.92 21.52 17.33
N LYS A 183 16.45 21.63 18.59
CA LYS A 183 17.13 21.06 19.76
C LYS A 183 16.59 19.68 20.11
N LEU A 184 17.48 18.82 20.60
CA LEU A 184 17.13 17.49 21.12
C LEU A 184 16.59 17.61 22.55
N HIS A 185 15.33 17.24 22.74
CA HIS A 185 14.68 17.08 24.04
C HIS A 185 14.60 15.57 24.38
N GLU A 186 14.73 15.21 25.66
CA GLU A 186 14.77 13.80 26.09
C GLU A 186 13.39 13.33 26.55
N LEU A 187 12.84 12.32 25.88
CA LEU A 187 11.53 11.73 26.18
C LEU A 187 11.62 10.51 27.10
N TYR A 188 12.80 9.87 27.15
CA TYR A 188 13.06 8.71 28.00
C TYR A 188 14.56 8.57 28.26
N ASN A 189 14.90 8.32 29.52
CA ASN A 189 16.12 7.64 29.93
C ASN A 189 15.78 6.61 31.03
N THR A 190 16.71 5.69 31.32
CA THR A 190 16.52 4.60 32.28
C THR A 190 16.23 5.03 33.73
N ARG A 191 16.50 6.29 34.09
CA ARG A 191 16.26 6.88 35.43
C ARG A 191 14.97 7.70 35.51
N ALA A 192 14.52 8.31 34.39
CA ALA A 192 13.39 9.25 34.37
C ALA A 192 12.02 8.63 34.01
N GLY A 193 11.98 7.45 33.39
CA GLY A 193 10.72 6.78 33.04
C GLY A 193 10.08 7.28 31.73
N ARG A 194 8.93 6.69 31.37
CA ARG A 194 8.39 6.64 29.99
C ARG A 194 7.13 7.47 29.73
N ALA A 195 6.70 8.31 30.67
CA ALA A 195 5.30 8.78 30.80
C ALA A 195 4.61 9.23 29.49
N CYS A 196 5.31 9.97 28.62
CA CYS A 196 4.73 10.56 27.41
C CYS A 196 4.81 9.68 26.16
N LEU A 197 5.66 8.63 26.15
CA LEU A 197 5.93 7.82 24.94
C LEU A 197 4.67 7.12 24.41
N ALA A 198 3.91 6.47 25.29
CA ALA A 198 2.70 5.74 24.90
C ALA A 198 1.63 6.66 24.30
N ALA A 199 1.53 7.92 24.76
CA ALA A 199 0.61 8.90 24.20
C ALA A 199 1.00 9.34 22.78
N MET A 200 2.29 9.38 22.46
CA MET A 200 2.80 9.56 21.10
C MET A 200 2.67 8.31 20.22
N GLY A 201 2.00 7.25 20.69
CA GLY A 201 1.90 5.97 19.98
C GLY A 201 3.25 5.28 19.77
N PHE A 202 4.29 5.73 20.49
CA PHE A 202 5.65 5.27 20.31
C PHE A 202 5.77 3.80 20.71
N SER A 203 6.22 2.99 19.76
CA SER A 203 6.53 1.58 19.96
C SER A 203 7.80 1.22 19.20
N VAL A 204 8.51 0.24 19.74
CA VAL A 204 9.64 -0.45 19.10
C VAL A 204 9.37 -1.94 18.99
N THR A 205 8.11 -2.38 19.08
CA THR A 205 7.72 -3.79 18.90
C THR A 205 8.14 -4.37 17.55
N GLU A 206 8.33 -3.52 16.53
CA GLU A 206 8.96 -3.88 15.25
C GLU A 206 10.36 -4.51 15.39
N MET A 207 11.12 -4.15 16.43
CA MET A 207 12.42 -4.75 16.78
C MET A 207 12.28 -6.12 17.44
N GLY A 208 11.06 -6.62 17.65
CA GLY A 208 10.76 -7.94 18.22
C GLY A 208 10.75 -9.09 17.21
N LEU A 209 10.66 -8.77 15.91
CA LEU A 209 10.61 -9.72 14.80
C LEU A 209 11.53 -9.24 13.68
N VAL A 210 12.56 -10.02 13.35
CA VAL A 210 13.67 -9.56 12.50
C VAL A 210 14.07 -10.64 11.48
N ARG A 211 14.26 -10.22 10.23
CA ARG A 211 14.79 -11.08 9.15
C ARG A 211 15.72 -10.24 8.28
N VAL A 212 16.84 -10.82 7.84
CA VAL A 212 17.71 -10.22 6.81
C VAL A 212 17.72 -11.13 5.60
N GLU A 213 17.36 -10.59 4.44
CA GLU A 213 17.52 -11.26 3.16
C GLU A 213 18.77 -10.71 2.46
N THR A 214 19.66 -11.59 2.01
CA THR A 214 20.80 -11.23 1.15
C THR A 214 20.56 -11.81 -0.24
N GLN A 215 20.47 -10.93 -1.23
CA GLN A 215 20.39 -11.24 -2.64
C GLN A 215 21.81 -11.25 -3.21
N HIS A 216 22.27 -12.39 -3.73
CA HIS A 216 23.58 -12.56 -4.34
C HIS A 216 23.42 -12.60 -5.87
N HIS A 217 23.92 -11.59 -6.59
CA HIS A 217 23.84 -11.51 -8.05
C HIS A 217 25.04 -12.22 -8.71
N SER A 218 24.84 -12.79 -9.90
CA SER A 218 25.88 -13.55 -10.63
C SER A 218 27.18 -12.79 -10.89
N HIS A 219 27.14 -11.45 -10.97
CA HIS A 219 28.32 -10.59 -11.16
C HIS A 219 28.99 -10.15 -9.83
N GLY A 220 28.76 -10.85 -8.72
CA GLY A 220 29.42 -10.59 -7.43
C GLY A 220 28.86 -9.41 -6.61
N GLY A 221 27.90 -8.67 -7.16
CA GLY A 221 27.12 -7.69 -6.40
C GLY A 221 26.19 -8.37 -5.39
N LYS A 222 25.97 -7.74 -4.23
CA LYS A 222 24.99 -8.21 -3.24
C LYS A 222 24.13 -7.07 -2.71
N VAL A 223 22.84 -7.33 -2.54
CA VAL A 223 21.87 -6.43 -1.91
C VAL A 223 21.40 -7.07 -0.61
N GLN A 224 21.32 -6.30 0.47
CA GLN A 224 20.85 -6.77 1.76
C GLN A 224 19.64 -5.96 2.23
N GLU A 225 18.57 -6.66 2.61
CA GLU A 225 17.30 -6.10 3.05
C GLU A 225 16.96 -6.57 4.46
N LEU A 226 16.82 -5.62 5.39
CA LEU A 226 16.38 -5.82 6.76
C LEU A 226 14.87 -5.63 6.85
N PHE A 227 14.18 -6.70 7.19
CA PHE A 227 12.77 -6.73 7.52
C PHE A 227 12.60 -6.63 9.04
N LEU A 228 11.71 -5.75 9.46
CA LEU A 228 11.30 -5.55 10.85
C LEU A 228 9.78 -5.73 10.95
N GLY A 229 9.32 -6.17 12.11
CA GLY A 229 7.92 -6.52 12.36
C GLY A 229 6.94 -5.41 12.00
N ASP A 230 5.75 -5.81 11.52
CA ASP A 230 4.62 -4.91 11.28
C ASP A 230 4.18 -4.14 12.55
N ILE A 231 3.48 -3.02 12.35
CA ILE A 231 2.85 -2.26 13.42
C ILE A 231 1.33 -2.29 13.25
N HIS A 232 0.61 -2.24 14.37
CA HIS A 232 -0.84 -2.37 14.32
C HIS A 232 -1.52 -1.20 13.57
N THR A 233 -2.51 -1.53 12.74
CA THR A 233 -3.22 -0.57 11.89
C THR A 233 -4.14 0.37 12.68
N ASP A 234 -4.69 -0.10 13.80
CA ASP A 234 -5.24 0.78 14.85
C ASP A 234 -4.12 1.26 15.78
N TRP A 235 -4.01 2.58 15.90
CA TRP A 235 -3.10 3.31 16.78
C TRP A 235 -3.12 2.83 18.23
N ALA A 236 -4.31 2.55 18.78
CA ALA A 236 -4.48 2.25 20.20
C ALA A 236 -3.81 0.93 20.63
N GLN A 237 -3.64 -0.04 19.71
CA GLN A 237 -3.04 -1.34 20.01
C GLN A 237 -1.51 -1.38 19.82
N ARG A 238 -0.89 -0.38 19.17
CA ARG A 238 0.51 -0.42 18.71
C ARG A 238 1.55 -0.71 19.79
N THR A 239 1.27 -0.31 21.03
CA THR A 239 2.15 -0.50 22.20
C THR A 239 2.07 -1.91 22.78
N GLN A 240 1.04 -2.69 22.43
CA GLN A 240 0.79 -4.06 22.87
C GLN A 240 0.90 -5.08 21.73
N HIS A 241 0.94 -4.60 20.47
CA HIS A 241 1.04 -5.42 19.27
C HIS A 241 2.28 -6.31 19.26
N ARG A 242 2.08 -7.62 19.07
CA ARG A 242 3.14 -8.56 18.70
C ARG A 242 3.14 -8.70 17.17
N PRO A 243 4.22 -8.33 16.48
CA PRO A 243 4.30 -8.49 15.03
C PRO A 243 4.09 -9.93 14.56
N SER A 244 3.53 -10.06 13.36
CA SER A 244 3.30 -11.32 12.64
C SER A 244 3.57 -11.22 11.13
N GLY A 245 3.61 -10.00 10.58
CA GLY A 245 4.13 -9.67 9.26
C GLY A 245 5.36 -8.77 9.34
N TYR A 246 5.68 -8.09 8.24
CA TYR A 246 6.79 -7.14 8.17
C TYR A 246 6.32 -5.80 7.60
N GLN A 247 7.01 -4.73 8.00
CA GLN A 247 6.96 -3.45 7.30
C GLN A 247 7.75 -3.52 5.98
N GLN A 248 7.71 -2.44 5.20
CA GLN A 248 8.65 -2.27 4.07
C GLN A 248 10.11 -2.46 4.56
N PRO A 249 10.96 -3.21 3.82
CA PRO A 249 12.33 -3.45 4.22
C PRO A 249 13.21 -2.20 4.11
N LEU A 250 14.21 -2.13 4.98
CA LEU A 250 15.32 -1.19 4.91
C LEU A 250 16.49 -1.84 4.14
N GLN A 251 17.16 -1.10 3.26
CA GLN A 251 18.36 -1.62 2.57
C GLN A 251 19.64 -1.24 3.31
N ASN A 252 20.62 -2.13 3.32
CA ASN A 252 21.92 -1.88 3.95
C ASN A 252 22.66 -0.76 3.21
N ALA A 253 23.09 0.28 3.91
CA ALA A 253 23.73 1.46 3.32
C ALA A 253 24.99 1.13 2.49
N MET A 254 25.69 0.01 2.78
CA MET A 254 26.85 -0.46 2.03
C MET A 254 26.51 -1.54 0.98
N HIS A 255 25.34 -2.18 1.07
CA HIS A 255 24.91 -3.28 0.21
C HIS A 255 23.45 -3.05 -0.25
N HIS A 256 23.24 -2.02 -1.07
CA HIS A 256 21.95 -1.59 -1.58
C HIS A 256 21.91 -1.58 -3.11
N ILE A 257 20.73 -1.42 -3.69
CA ILE A 257 20.55 -1.25 -5.14
C ILE A 257 21.12 0.12 -5.56
N HIS A 258 22.23 0.14 -6.30
CA HIS A 258 22.88 1.38 -6.73
C HIS A 258 22.51 1.76 -8.17
N PRO A 259 22.27 3.05 -8.50
CA PRO A 259 22.23 4.20 -7.59
C PRO A 259 20.90 4.33 -6.82
N CYS A 260 20.99 4.62 -5.52
CA CYS A 260 19.84 5.00 -4.69
C CYS A 260 20.06 6.39 -4.05
N PRO A 261 19.57 7.48 -4.67
CA PRO A 261 19.72 8.84 -4.14
C PRO A 261 19.07 9.02 -2.76
N VAL A 262 17.88 8.44 -2.54
CA VAL A 262 17.18 8.50 -1.25
C VAL A 262 17.98 7.81 -0.15
N CYS A 263 18.54 6.63 -0.42
CA CYS A 263 19.39 5.90 0.53
C CYS A 263 20.58 6.76 0.99
N ALA A 264 21.21 7.50 0.07
CA ALA A 264 22.32 8.40 0.39
C ALA A 264 21.89 9.63 1.22
N LEU A 265 20.68 10.16 1.03
CA LEU A 265 20.12 11.22 1.87
C LEU A 265 19.81 10.71 3.29
N VAL A 266 19.11 9.58 3.39
CA VAL A 266 18.70 8.96 4.67
C VAL A 266 19.89 8.42 5.46
N TYR A 267 20.97 7.98 4.80
CA TYR A 267 22.22 7.59 5.46
C TYR A 267 22.99 8.79 6.05
N ARG A 268 22.89 9.97 5.42
CA ARG A 268 23.63 11.19 5.82
C ARG A 268 22.87 12.09 6.81
N SER A 269 21.67 11.70 7.22
CA SER A 269 20.84 12.48 8.14
C SER A 269 21.38 12.49 9.58
N SER A 270 20.89 13.44 10.38
CA SER A 270 20.97 13.37 11.85
C SER A 270 19.63 13.75 12.46
N GLU A 271 19.44 13.55 13.76
CA GLU A 271 18.18 13.87 14.42
C GLU A 271 17.79 15.36 14.30
N GLN A 272 18.76 16.28 14.14
CA GLN A 272 18.55 17.71 13.85
C GLN A 272 18.50 18.04 12.35
N ARG A 273 18.90 17.11 11.48
CA ARG A 273 18.98 17.27 10.02
C ARG A 273 18.30 16.09 9.32
N PRO A 274 16.96 16.03 9.37
CA PRO A 274 16.18 15.04 8.61
C PRO A 274 16.43 15.18 7.11
N PRO A 275 16.35 14.09 6.33
CA PRO A 275 16.52 14.15 4.89
C PRO A 275 15.24 14.71 4.25
N VAL A 276 15.37 15.81 3.50
CA VAL A 276 14.31 16.30 2.61
C VAL A 276 14.39 15.49 1.31
N LEU A 277 13.32 14.77 0.95
CA LEU A 277 13.31 13.94 -0.25
C LEU A 277 12.90 14.75 -1.49
N PRO A 278 13.45 14.45 -2.69
CA PRO A 278 13.04 15.09 -3.92
C PRO A 278 11.63 14.63 -4.34
N ARG A 279 10.83 15.54 -4.91
CA ARG A 279 9.53 15.20 -5.52
C ARG A 279 9.68 14.13 -6.59
N GLY A 280 9.07 12.97 -6.36
CA GLY A 280 8.87 11.96 -7.40
C GLY A 280 7.91 12.49 -8.48
N PRO A 281 8.03 12.03 -9.74
CA PRO A 281 7.06 12.36 -10.77
C PRO A 281 5.68 11.80 -10.42
N ALA A 282 4.62 12.58 -10.62
CA ALA A 282 3.26 12.10 -10.50
C ALA A 282 2.96 11.10 -11.63
N VAL A 283 2.76 9.83 -11.29
CA VAL A 283 2.43 8.78 -12.26
C VAL A 283 0.90 8.64 -12.34
N PRO A 284 0.27 8.83 -13.51
CA PRO A 284 -1.15 8.56 -13.68
C PRO A 284 -1.48 7.09 -13.39
N LEU A 285 -2.51 6.83 -12.58
CA LEU A 285 -2.92 5.47 -12.25
C LEU A 285 -3.58 4.80 -13.46
N SER A 286 -2.90 3.81 -14.04
CA SER A 286 -3.47 2.89 -15.02
C SER A 286 -3.45 1.47 -14.45
N LEU A 287 -4.60 0.81 -14.39
CA LEU A 287 -4.68 -0.57 -13.88
C LEU A 287 -4.45 -1.63 -14.98
N THR A 288 -4.46 -1.24 -16.24
CA THR A 288 -4.38 -2.13 -17.41
C THR A 288 -3.16 -3.05 -17.33
N GLY A 289 -3.38 -4.35 -17.58
CA GLY A 289 -2.33 -5.37 -17.63
C GLY A 289 -2.38 -6.36 -16.48
N HIS A 290 -1.29 -7.12 -16.35
CA HIS A 290 -1.13 -8.21 -15.39
C HIS A 290 -0.12 -7.80 -14.30
N TRP A 291 -0.55 -7.79 -13.05
CA TRP A 291 0.28 -7.35 -11.92
C TRP A 291 0.55 -8.53 -10.99
N VAL A 292 1.81 -8.71 -10.56
CA VAL A 292 2.21 -9.82 -9.68
C VAL A 292 3.00 -9.34 -8.47
N SER A 293 2.95 -10.08 -7.36
CA SER A 293 3.85 -9.84 -6.22
C SER A 293 5.32 -10.04 -6.63
N LEU A 294 6.19 -9.09 -6.30
CA LEU A 294 7.64 -9.18 -6.58
C LEU A 294 8.31 -10.36 -5.85
N ARG A 295 7.83 -10.72 -4.65
CA ARG A 295 8.35 -11.81 -3.81
C ARG A 295 7.23 -12.45 -2.99
N CYS A 296 7.57 -13.50 -2.25
CA CYS A 296 6.70 -14.11 -1.24
C CYS A 296 6.29 -13.07 -0.18
N GLU A 297 4.98 -12.81 -0.03
CA GLU A 297 4.45 -11.83 0.93
C GLU A 297 4.05 -12.52 2.24
N THR A 298 4.52 -12.00 3.37
CA THR A 298 4.06 -12.40 4.72
C THR A 298 2.84 -11.56 5.11
N ARG A 299 1.79 -12.17 5.68
CA ARG A 299 0.58 -11.43 6.13
C ARG A 299 0.20 -11.76 7.57
N PRO A 300 -0.35 -10.80 8.34
CA PRO A 300 -1.01 -11.09 9.60
C PRO A 300 -2.06 -12.20 9.45
N ASN A 301 -2.02 -13.18 10.35
CA ASN A 301 -2.91 -14.36 10.39
C ASN A 301 -2.93 -15.28 9.16
N VAL A 302 -2.22 -14.98 8.07
CA VAL A 302 -2.15 -15.78 6.84
C VAL A 302 -0.69 -15.92 6.43
N LEU A 303 -0.08 -17.04 6.84
CA LEU A 303 1.38 -17.25 6.88
C LEU A 303 2.14 -16.61 5.70
N PHE A 304 1.95 -17.11 4.47
CA PHE A 304 2.58 -16.57 3.27
C PHE A 304 1.68 -16.66 2.05
N LEU A 305 1.79 -15.69 1.13
CA LEU A 305 1.08 -15.70 -0.15
C LEU A 305 1.82 -14.96 -1.28
N THR A 306 1.39 -15.18 -2.51
CA THR A 306 1.68 -14.32 -3.67
C THR A 306 0.38 -13.90 -4.35
N ARG A 307 0.31 -12.65 -4.81
CA ARG A 307 -0.83 -12.05 -5.50
C ARG A 307 -0.54 -11.89 -6.99
N ASP A 308 -1.62 -11.92 -7.75
CA ASP A 308 -1.63 -11.98 -9.21
C ASP A 308 -2.98 -11.38 -9.65
N PHE A 309 -2.98 -10.14 -10.16
CA PHE A 309 -4.16 -9.34 -10.45
C PHE A 309 -4.22 -8.95 -11.93
N THR A 310 -5.39 -9.14 -12.55
CA THR A 310 -5.68 -8.74 -13.93
C THR A 310 -6.89 -7.82 -13.95
N PHE A 311 -6.75 -6.65 -14.55
CA PHE A 311 -7.83 -5.67 -14.65
C PHE A 311 -8.30 -5.51 -16.10
N ASN A 312 -9.61 -5.49 -16.31
CA ASN A 312 -10.24 -5.09 -17.56
C ASN A 312 -10.97 -3.74 -17.38
N PRO A 313 -10.33 -2.60 -17.75
CA PRO A 313 -10.94 -1.28 -17.61
C PRO A 313 -12.24 -1.10 -18.41
N SER A 314 -12.38 -1.76 -19.58
CA SER A 314 -13.56 -1.58 -20.43
C SER A 314 -14.85 -2.17 -19.85
N GLN A 315 -14.72 -3.14 -18.95
CA GLN A 315 -15.83 -3.79 -18.24
C GLN A 315 -15.89 -3.41 -16.74
N HIS A 316 -14.99 -2.52 -16.29
CA HIS A 316 -14.74 -2.25 -14.87
C HIS A 316 -14.62 -3.52 -14.03
N ALA A 317 -13.97 -4.54 -14.60
CA ALA A 317 -13.91 -5.90 -14.07
C ALA A 317 -12.48 -6.27 -13.66
N TRP A 318 -12.34 -7.19 -12.71
CA TRP A 318 -11.04 -7.66 -12.22
C TRP A 318 -11.07 -9.17 -11.91
N GLU A 319 -9.91 -9.79 -12.08
CA GLU A 319 -9.56 -11.08 -11.48
C GLU A 319 -8.40 -10.87 -10.49
N GLY A 320 -8.42 -11.60 -9.37
CA GLY A 320 -7.29 -11.70 -8.47
C GLY A 320 -7.07 -13.14 -8.01
N ILE A 321 -5.88 -13.66 -8.28
CA ILE A 321 -5.39 -14.97 -7.86
C ILE A 321 -4.48 -14.77 -6.63
N TYR A 322 -4.76 -15.51 -5.56
CA TYR A 322 -3.97 -15.54 -4.34
C TYR A 322 -3.49 -16.98 -4.11
N ARG A 323 -2.19 -17.21 -4.25
CA ARG A 323 -1.57 -18.52 -3.98
C ARG A 323 -1.02 -18.48 -2.55
N HIS A 324 -1.38 -19.43 -1.70
CA HIS A 324 -1.00 -19.47 -0.29
C HIS A 324 0.02 -20.59 -0.01
N TYR A 325 0.91 -20.38 0.95
CA TYR A 325 2.07 -21.25 1.19
C TYR A 325 2.36 -21.46 2.69
N LEU A 326 3.05 -22.55 3.03
CA LEU A 326 3.46 -22.90 4.41
C LEU A 326 4.76 -22.21 4.88
N ASP A 327 5.52 -21.60 3.97
CA ASP A 327 6.90 -21.18 4.18
C ASP A 327 7.23 -19.82 3.54
N SER A 328 8.22 -19.13 4.09
CA SER A 328 8.63 -17.78 3.66
C SER A 328 9.37 -17.73 2.31
N ALA A 329 9.64 -18.88 1.68
CA ALA A 329 10.16 -18.93 0.32
C ALA A 329 9.05 -19.21 -0.72
N CYS A 330 7.80 -19.37 -0.27
CA CYS A 330 6.66 -19.75 -1.10
C CYS A 330 6.92 -21.05 -1.90
N SER A 331 7.57 -22.03 -1.27
CA SER A 331 7.95 -23.31 -1.88
C SER A 331 6.94 -24.44 -1.66
N GLN A 332 6.08 -24.35 -0.63
CA GLN A 332 5.11 -25.36 -0.23
C GLN A 332 3.68 -24.81 -0.31
N PRO A 333 3.01 -24.86 -1.48
CA PRO A 333 1.66 -24.32 -1.66
C PRO A 333 0.59 -25.13 -0.92
N THR A 334 -0.42 -24.45 -0.37
CA THR A 334 -1.52 -25.04 0.42
C THR A 334 -2.86 -25.00 -0.32
N PHE A 335 -3.25 -23.81 -0.77
CA PHE A 335 -4.43 -23.55 -1.59
C PHE A 335 -4.23 -22.33 -2.48
N THR A 336 -5.00 -22.28 -3.56
CA THR A 336 -5.14 -21.08 -4.40
C THR A 336 -6.56 -20.57 -4.32
N LEU A 337 -6.74 -19.28 -4.07
CA LEU A 337 -7.99 -18.55 -4.26
C LEU A 337 -7.95 -17.89 -5.65
N ARG A 338 -9.07 -17.94 -6.39
CA ARG A 338 -9.32 -17.07 -7.54
C ARG A 338 -10.59 -16.29 -7.26
N ALA A 339 -10.52 -14.96 -7.37
CA ALA A 339 -11.61 -14.05 -7.05
C ALA A 339 -11.93 -13.16 -8.25
N TRP A 340 -13.22 -12.91 -8.49
CA TRP A 340 -13.67 -12.05 -9.58
C TRP A 340 -14.76 -11.09 -9.12
N GLY A 341 -14.87 -9.99 -9.86
CA GLY A 341 -16.04 -9.12 -9.83
C GLY A 341 -15.77 -7.79 -10.51
N HIS A 342 -16.33 -6.73 -9.95
CA HIS A 342 -16.25 -5.38 -10.52
C HIS A 342 -15.60 -4.39 -9.54
N TYR A 343 -15.06 -3.30 -10.07
CA TYR A 343 -14.50 -2.21 -9.28
C TYR A 343 -15.07 -0.86 -9.73
N ALA A 344 -15.26 0.06 -8.79
CA ALA A 344 -15.52 1.46 -9.08
C ALA A 344 -14.32 2.31 -8.64
N GLN A 345 -13.81 3.15 -9.54
CA GLN A 345 -12.86 4.20 -9.20
C GLN A 345 -13.61 5.35 -8.53
N GLY A 346 -13.09 5.83 -7.40
CA GLY A 346 -13.56 7.02 -6.71
C GLY A 346 -12.62 8.21 -6.89
N ASN A 347 -12.74 9.17 -5.98
CA ASN A 347 -11.93 10.38 -5.96
C ASN A 347 -10.47 10.10 -5.58
N PRO A 348 -9.54 11.04 -5.87
CA PRO A 348 -8.25 11.11 -5.18
C PRO A 348 -8.44 11.11 -3.66
N SER A 349 -7.56 10.45 -2.92
CA SER A 349 -7.72 10.34 -1.46
C SER A 349 -7.32 11.64 -0.75
N SER A 350 -8.21 12.15 0.10
CA SER A 350 -7.95 13.31 0.95
C SER A 350 -6.91 13.07 2.05
N LYS A 351 -6.48 11.82 2.26
CA LYS A 351 -5.47 11.43 3.26
C LYS A 351 -4.07 11.22 2.67
N LEU A 352 -3.96 10.92 1.37
CA LEU A 352 -2.73 10.40 0.76
C LEU A 352 -2.53 10.94 -0.66
N SER A 353 -1.49 11.78 -0.82
CA SER A 353 -1.21 12.45 -2.09
C SER A 353 -0.78 11.46 -3.18
N GLY A 354 -1.34 11.64 -4.38
CA GLY A 354 -1.16 10.75 -5.53
C GLY A 354 -1.89 9.41 -5.44
N ALA A 355 -2.67 9.16 -4.38
CA ALA A 355 -3.46 7.94 -4.22
C ALA A 355 -4.93 8.16 -4.64
N THR A 356 -5.56 7.11 -5.16
CA THR A 356 -6.96 7.11 -5.61
C THR A 356 -7.76 6.06 -4.83
N GLU A 357 -8.96 6.42 -4.43
CA GLU A 357 -9.86 5.52 -3.70
C GLU A 357 -10.60 4.58 -4.65
N PHE A 358 -10.77 3.32 -4.26
CA PHE A 358 -11.54 2.33 -5.05
C PHE A 358 -12.59 1.62 -4.19
N VAL A 359 -13.63 1.08 -4.84
CA VAL A 359 -14.57 0.15 -4.22
C VAL A 359 -14.66 -1.11 -5.07
N PHE A 360 -14.11 -2.21 -4.57
CA PHE A 360 -14.18 -3.51 -5.20
C PHE A 360 -15.42 -4.24 -4.71
N LYS A 361 -16.15 -4.91 -5.61
CA LYS A 361 -17.25 -5.82 -5.31
C LYS A 361 -16.83 -7.22 -5.75
N VAL A 362 -16.53 -8.09 -4.78
CA VAL A 362 -16.28 -9.51 -5.02
C VAL A 362 -17.61 -10.22 -5.21
N THR A 363 -17.79 -10.91 -6.33
CA THR A 363 -19.05 -11.60 -6.70
C THR A 363 -18.89 -13.11 -6.80
N GLN A 364 -17.72 -13.58 -7.23
CA GLN A 364 -17.41 -15.01 -7.38
C GLN A 364 -16.03 -15.27 -6.77
N VAL A 365 -15.89 -16.38 -6.04
CA VAL A 365 -14.60 -16.90 -5.59
C VAL A 365 -14.60 -18.41 -5.80
N ARG A 366 -13.50 -18.91 -6.35
CA ARG A 366 -13.19 -20.33 -6.42
C ARG A 366 -11.93 -20.63 -5.62
N VAL A 367 -11.82 -21.86 -5.16
CA VAL A 367 -10.68 -22.33 -4.36
C VAL A 367 -10.24 -23.69 -4.87
N THR A 368 -8.92 -23.88 -4.96
CA THR A 368 -8.29 -25.17 -5.25
C THR A 368 -7.40 -25.54 -4.06
N ALA A 369 -7.68 -26.66 -3.40
CA ALA A 369 -6.78 -27.22 -2.40
C ALA A 369 -5.57 -27.86 -3.10
N ILE A 370 -4.36 -27.44 -2.77
CA ILE A 370 -3.11 -27.96 -3.36
C ILE A 370 -2.50 -29.05 -2.48
N ASP A 371 -2.71 -29.00 -1.15
CA ASP A 371 -2.20 -30.01 -0.22
C ASP A 371 -3.30 -30.84 0.47
N LYS A 372 -2.94 -32.05 0.90
CA LYS A 372 -3.86 -33.03 1.53
C LYS A 372 -4.42 -32.56 2.87
N SER A 373 -3.68 -31.78 3.65
CA SER A 373 -4.14 -31.24 4.94
C SER A 373 -5.16 -30.12 4.74
N THR A 374 -4.98 -29.23 3.76
CA THR A 374 -5.99 -28.24 3.40
C THR A 374 -7.25 -28.90 2.84
N ALA A 375 -7.14 -29.89 1.95
CA ALA A 375 -8.32 -30.62 1.46
C ALA A 375 -9.10 -31.30 2.62
N LYS A 376 -8.40 -31.92 3.58
CA LYS A 376 -9.01 -32.50 4.79
C LYS A 376 -9.66 -31.44 5.69
N LEU A 377 -9.04 -30.26 5.84
CA LEU A 377 -9.59 -29.15 6.61
C LEU A 377 -10.88 -28.62 5.99
N LEU A 378 -10.93 -28.43 4.67
CA LEU A 378 -12.13 -27.96 3.97
C LEU A 378 -13.28 -28.99 4.02
N ASN A 379 -12.97 -30.29 3.94
CA ASN A 379 -13.95 -31.36 4.18
C ASN A 379 -14.47 -31.46 5.63
N SER A 380 -13.82 -30.82 6.60
CA SER A 380 -14.34 -30.72 7.97
C SER A 380 -15.35 -29.57 8.17
N THR A 381 -15.58 -28.74 7.14
CA THR A 381 -16.52 -27.61 7.22
C THR A 381 -17.98 -28.07 7.20
N ARG A 382 -18.87 -27.26 7.80
CA ARG A 382 -20.31 -27.56 7.84
C ARG A 382 -20.92 -27.51 6.43
N PRO A 383 -21.88 -28.40 6.08
CA PRO A 383 -22.57 -28.36 4.80
C PRO A 383 -23.14 -26.99 4.44
N GLY A 384 -23.01 -26.60 3.17
CA GLY A 384 -23.45 -25.30 2.67
C GLY A 384 -22.65 -24.09 3.18
N LYS A 385 -21.46 -24.29 3.79
CA LYS A 385 -20.60 -23.19 4.28
C LYS A 385 -19.24 -23.06 3.59
N CYS A 386 -18.81 -24.00 2.75
CA CYS A 386 -17.58 -23.87 1.98
C CYS A 386 -17.61 -24.84 0.78
N GLY A 387 -18.17 -24.40 -0.35
CA GLY A 387 -18.33 -25.24 -1.53
C GLY A 387 -19.22 -26.46 -1.28
N ARG A 388 -18.98 -27.54 -2.02
CA ARG A 388 -19.67 -28.82 -1.87
C ARG A 388 -19.03 -29.63 -0.74
N ALA A 389 -19.86 -30.07 0.21
CA ALA A 389 -19.40 -30.76 1.40
C ALA A 389 -18.97 -32.21 1.08
N GLY A 390 -17.76 -32.59 1.51
CA GLY A 390 -17.17 -33.91 1.23
C GLY A 390 -16.39 -34.00 -0.09
N ASP A 391 -16.67 -33.11 -1.05
CA ASP A 391 -16.08 -33.13 -2.39
C ASP A 391 -14.66 -32.52 -2.47
N TRP A 392 -14.08 -31.98 -1.38
CA TRP A 392 -12.78 -31.30 -1.47
C TRP A 392 -11.65 -32.28 -1.75
N SER A 393 -11.05 -32.13 -2.93
CA SER A 393 -9.99 -33.00 -3.46
C SER A 393 -8.78 -32.17 -3.86
N VAL A 394 -7.58 -32.75 -3.74
CA VAL A 394 -6.34 -32.09 -4.14
C VAL A 394 -6.33 -31.82 -5.65
N GLY A 395 -5.99 -30.60 -6.05
CA GLY A 395 -5.95 -30.15 -7.45
C GLY A 395 -7.32 -29.81 -8.06
N VAL A 396 -8.43 -30.03 -7.33
CA VAL A 396 -9.79 -29.75 -7.85
C VAL A 396 -10.27 -28.37 -7.39
N GLU A 397 -10.65 -27.53 -8.36
CA GLU A 397 -11.25 -26.22 -8.12
C GLU A 397 -12.74 -26.37 -7.75
N GLN A 398 -13.20 -25.70 -6.70
CA GLN A 398 -14.62 -25.57 -6.37
C GLN A 398 -15.05 -24.10 -6.27
N ASP A 399 -16.32 -23.84 -6.57
CA ASP A 399 -16.94 -22.52 -6.49
C ASP A 399 -17.66 -22.29 -5.14
N LEU A 400 -17.35 -21.17 -4.49
CA LEU A 400 -17.91 -20.78 -3.19
C LEU A 400 -19.17 -19.89 -3.30
N THR A 401 -19.58 -19.49 -4.50
CA THR A 401 -20.69 -18.55 -4.71
C THR A 401 -22.00 -19.12 -4.18
N ALA A 402 -22.27 -20.40 -4.44
CA ALA A 402 -23.45 -21.11 -3.93
C ALA A 402 -23.49 -21.23 -2.38
N THR A 403 -22.34 -21.18 -1.71
CA THR A 403 -22.25 -21.19 -0.23
C THR A 403 -22.10 -19.80 0.38
N ASN A 404 -22.21 -18.73 -0.41
CA ASN A 404 -21.97 -17.34 0.01
C ASN A 404 -20.56 -17.14 0.63
N GLY A 405 -19.55 -17.84 0.08
CA GLY A 405 -18.16 -17.81 0.53
C GLY A 405 -17.73 -19.06 1.29
N CYS A 406 -16.69 -18.92 2.12
CA CYS A 406 -16.12 -19.95 2.97
C CYS A 406 -15.56 -19.32 4.28
N PRO A 407 -16.33 -19.29 5.38
CA PRO A 407 -15.90 -18.68 6.64
C PRO A 407 -14.65 -19.31 7.25
N MET A 408 -14.36 -20.59 6.95
CA MET A 408 -13.13 -21.27 7.38
C MET A 408 -11.85 -20.64 6.78
N LEU A 409 -11.99 -19.96 5.63
CA LEU A 409 -10.93 -19.21 4.96
C LEU A 409 -11.10 -17.69 5.11
N GLY A 410 -12.02 -17.23 5.96
CA GLY A 410 -12.40 -15.81 6.10
C GLY A 410 -13.20 -15.24 4.91
N ILE A 411 -13.58 -16.06 3.94
CA ILE A 411 -14.21 -15.62 2.69
C ILE A 411 -15.72 -15.47 2.88
N LYS A 412 -16.27 -14.33 2.43
CA LYS A 412 -17.70 -14.04 2.38
C LYS A 412 -18.08 -13.57 0.98
N LEU A 413 -19.25 -13.95 0.48
CA LEU A 413 -19.81 -13.48 -0.79
C LEU A 413 -21.28 -13.08 -0.68
N PRO A 414 -21.76 -12.13 -1.49
CA PRO A 414 -20.94 -11.10 -2.15
C PRO A 414 -20.31 -10.17 -1.09
N HIS A 415 -19.18 -9.53 -1.44
CA HIS A 415 -18.41 -8.70 -0.51
C HIS A 415 -18.00 -7.37 -1.17
N LYS A 416 -17.81 -6.33 -0.36
CA LYS A 416 -17.29 -5.03 -0.80
C LYS A 416 -16.01 -4.71 -0.03
N GLU A 417 -14.98 -4.30 -0.75
CA GLU A 417 -13.73 -3.82 -0.16
C GLU A 417 -13.48 -2.36 -0.57
N TYR A 418 -13.25 -1.51 0.43
CA TYR A 418 -12.89 -0.12 0.27
C TYR A 418 -11.36 -0.03 0.23
N GLU A 419 -10.81 -0.09 -0.98
CA GLU A 419 -9.37 -0.16 -1.23
C GLU A 419 -8.75 1.21 -1.57
N LEU A 420 -7.42 1.24 -1.59
CA LEU A 420 -6.64 2.43 -1.96
C LEU A 420 -5.52 2.03 -2.93
N PHE A 421 -5.44 2.72 -4.06
CA PHE A 421 -4.48 2.42 -5.12
C PHE A 421 -3.57 3.62 -5.39
N LYS A 422 -2.27 3.37 -5.58
CA LYS A 422 -1.27 4.36 -6.00
C LYS A 422 -0.32 3.73 -7.01
N MET A 423 0.14 4.50 -7.99
CA MET A 423 1.23 4.10 -8.88
C MET A 423 2.47 4.95 -8.61
N GLU A 424 3.63 4.30 -8.60
CA GLU A 424 4.94 4.96 -8.59
C GLU A 424 5.87 4.26 -9.61
N LEU A 425 7.10 4.73 -9.73
CA LEU A 425 8.15 4.03 -10.47
C LEU A 425 9.19 3.41 -9.51
N ASP A 426 9.89 2.39 -9.98
CA ASP A 426 11.14 1.91 -9.38
C ASP A 426 12.36 2.71 -9.88
N HIS A 427 13.54 2.37 -9.35
CA HIS A 427 14.82 2.99 -9.72
C HIS A 427 15.19 2.80 -11.21
N ARG A 428 14.58 1.83 -11.91
CA ARG A 428 14.73 1.58 -13.35
C ARG A 428 13.60 2.20 -14.19
N LYS A 429 12.75 3.04 -13.58
CA LYS A 429 11.55 3.64 -14.19
C LYS A 429 10.45 2.62 -14.57
N ARG A 430 10.46 1.41 -14.02
CA ARG A 430 9.40 0.41 -14.20
C ARG A 430 8.23 0.72 -13.26
N PRO A 431 6.96 0.49 -13.67
CA PRO A 431 5.81 0.83 -12.84
C PRO A 431 5.64 -0.11 -11.65
N LEU A 432 5.25 0.47 -10.51
CA LEU A 432 4.92 -0.22 -9.26
C LEU A 432 3.48 0.12 -8.86
N LEU A 433 2.67 -0.91 -8.63
CA LEU A 433 1.28 -0.76 -8.18
C LEU A 433 1.18 -1.03 -6.68
N PHE A 434 0.84 0.00 -5.92
CA PHE A 434 0.61 -0.08 -4.47
C PHE A 434 -0.89 -0.21 -4.19
N THR A 435 -1.25 -1.16 -3.34
CA THR A 435 -2.62 -1.42 -2.85
C THR A 435 -2.69 -1.22 -1.34
N GLY A 436 -3.87 -0.92 -0.79
CA GLY A 436 -4.05 -0.48 0.59
C GLY A 436 -3.72 -1.55 1.62
N GLU A 437 -3.02 -1.19 2.70
CA GLU A 437 -2.61 -2.14 3.75
C GLU A 437 -3.80 -2.88 4.40
N ARG A 438 -3.66 -4.20 4.60
CA ARG A 438 -4.72 -4.98 5.25
C ARG A 438 -4.69 -4.75 6.77
N PRO A 439 -5.86 -4.65 7.43
CA PRO A 439 -5.93 -4.58 8.88
C PRO A 439 -5.16 -5.72 9.57
N THR A 440 -4.31 -5.37 10.54
CA THR A 440 -3.48 -6.33 11.28
C THR A 440 -4.28 -7.25 12.21
N ASP A 441 -5.50 -6.85 12.57
CA ASP A 441 -6.48 -7.66 13.30
C ASP A 441 -7.13 -8.74 12.42
N GLY A 442 -6.80 -8.81 11.12
CA GLY A 442 -7.42 -9.70 10.15
C GLY A 442 -8.83 -9.27 9.70
N SER A 443 -9.29 -8.06 10.08
CA SER A 443 -10.58 -7.54 9.64
C SER A 443 -10.56 -7.10 8.16
N SER A 444 -11.77 -6.95 7.59
CA SER A 444 -11.96 -6.47 6.22
C SER A 444 -12.16 -4.94 6.19
N PRO A 445 -11.64 -4.23 5.16
CA PRO A 445 -12.02 -2.85 4.84
C PRO A 445 -13.44 -2.81 4.25
N ASP A 446 -14.44 -3.25 5.02
CA ASP A 446 -15.82 -3.51 4.60
C ASP A 446 -16.70 -2.24 4.49
N ARG A 447 -16.16 -1.08 4.86
CA ARG A 447 -16.85 0.21 4.93
C ARG A 447 -15.88 1.39 4.70
N PRO A 448 -16.33 2.58 4.27
CA PRO A 448 -15.45 3.72 3.98
C PRO A 448 -14.51 4.11 5.14
N LEU A 449 -15.01 4.05 6.38
CA LEU A 449 -14.22 4.37 7.58
C LEU A 449 -13.04 3.41 7.83
N ARG A 450 -13.11 2.18 7.27
CA ARG A 450 -12.04 1.18 7.34
C ARG A 450 -11.19 1.11 6.06
N ARG A 451 -11.32 2.07 5.12
CA ARG A 451 -10.39 2.16 3.99
C ARG A 451 -8.95 2.27 4.52
N PRO A 452 -7.98 1.51 3.95
CA PRO A 452 -6.58 1.62 4.33
C PRO A 452 -6.03 3.04 4.26
N THR A 453 -5.02 3.32 5.09
CA THR A 453 -4.34 4.63 5.20
C THR A 453 -2.83 4.53 4.98
N SER A 454 -2.43 3.45 4.32
CA SER A 454 -1.06 3.01 4.07
C SER A 454 -1.07 1.95 2.97
N PHE A 455 0.11 1.49 2.55
CA PHE A 455 0.24 0.56 1.41
C PHE A 455 0.94 -0.74 1.79
N GLN A 456 0.57 -1.80 1.09
CA GLN A 456 1.24 -3.09 1.10
C GLN A 456 2.56 -3.04 0.32
N ALA A 457 3.31 -4.15 0.33
CA ALA A 457 4.36 -4.38 -0.66
C ALA A 457 3.81 -4.18 -2.10
N PRO A 458 4.51 -3.44 -2.97
CA PRO A 458 4.02 -3.16 -4.31
C PRO A 458 4.04 -4.40 -5.21
N MET A 459 3.08 -4.44 -6.12
CA MET A 459 3.03 -5.38 -7.24
C MET A 459 3.72 -4.79 -8.46
N VAL A 460 4.25 -5.66 -9.31
CA VAL A 460 5.01 -5.30 -10.52
C VAL A 460 4.25 -5.74 -11.76
N LEU A 461 4.37 -4.98 -12.85
CA LEU A 461 3.76 -5.34 -14.13
C LEU A 461 4.52 -6.52 -14.75
N CYS A 462 3.83 -7.64 -14.99
CA CYS A 462 4.36 -8.73 -15.81
C CYS A 462 4.09 -8.44 -17.28
N ASN A 463 5.14 -8.42 -18.11
CA ASN A 463 5.02 -8.12 -19.52
C ASN A 463 5.06 -9.43 -20.33
N GLY A 464 3.87 -9.98 -20.59
CA GLY A 464 3.65 -11.26 -21.27
C GLY A 464 3.96 -11.22 -22.77
N GLY A 465 5.24 -11.06 -23.13
CA GLY A 465 5.76 -11.23 -24.49
C GLY A 465 5.44 -10.11 -25.50
N GLU A 466 4.36 -9.36 -25.30
CA GLU A 466 3.94 -8.31 -26.25
C GLU A 466 4.76 -7.01 -26.11
N THR A 467 5.07 -6.41 -27.26
CA THR A 467 5.93 -5.22 -27.38
C THR A 467 5.36 -4.02 -26.64
N HIS A 468 6.25 -3.22 -26.03
CA HIS A 468 5.89 -1.95 -25.39
C HIS A 468 4.93 -1.11 -26.26
N PRO A 469 3.77 -0.68 -25.72
CA PRO A 469 3.23 0.61 -26.11
C PRO A 469 4.25 1.65 -25.64
N SER A 470 5.13 2.08 -26.54
CA SER A 470 6.10 3.13 -26.26
C SER A 470 5.38 4.33 -25.65
N PHE A 471 5.73 4.69 -24.40
CA PHE A 471 5.31 5.97 -23.84
C PHE A 471 5.84 7.06 -24.77
N SER A 472 4.96 7.63 -25.58
CA SER A 472 5.34 8.53 -26.64
C SER A 472 6.02 9.75 -26.03
N THR A 473 7.31 9.90 -26.35
CA THR A 473 8.09 11.05 -25.92
C THR A 473 7.34 12.30 -26.32
N PHE A 474 6.93 13.12 -25.34
CA PHE A 474 6.20 14.35 -25.63
C PHE A 474 7.00 15.16 -26.65
N ASN A 475 6.39 15.46 -27.79
CA ASN A 475 7.08 16.08 -28.92
C ASN A 475 7.67 17.42 -28.48
N SER A 476 8.98 17.43 -28.23
CA SER A 476 9.74 18.66 -28.15
C SER A 476 9.60 19.33 -29.50
N ARG A 477 8.90 20.48 -29.54
CA ARG A 477 8.86 21.32 -30.74
C ARG A 477 10.26 21.89 -30.95
N GLN A 478 11.05 21.16 -31.72
CA GLN A 478 12.37 21.56 -32.17
C GLN A 478 12.22 22.86 -32.95
N LEU A 479 12.55 23.98 -32.30
CA LEU A 479 12.72 25.28 -32.95
C LEU A 479 13.79 25.10 -34.03
N GLN A 480 13.36 25.05 -35.29
CA GLN A 480 14.28 24.99 -36.42
C GLN A 480 15.06 26.31 -36.47
N LEU A 481 16.35 26.23 -36.16
CA LEU A 481 17.27 27.35 -36.27
C LEU A 481 17.57 27.59 -37.76
N ALA A 482 16.68 28.31 -38.43
CA ALA A 482 16.81 28.63 -39.84
C ALA A 482 17.96 29.64 -40.06
N SER A 483 19.13 29.13 -40.47
CA SER A 483 20.24 29.96 -40.95
C SER A 483 19.87 30.57 -42.30
N GLY A 484 19.64 31.87 -42.33
CA GLY A 484 19.31 32.61 -43.56
C GLY A 484 19.77 34.07 -43.47
N THR A 485 20.91 34.37 -44.06
CA THR A 485 21.52 35.72 -44.06
C THR A 485 20.97 36.60 -45.18
N ALA A 486 20.25 37.67 -44.84
CA ALA A 486 19.94 38.77 -45.76
C ALA A 486 19.60 40.07 -45.01
N GLY A 487 20.04 41.21 -45.57
CA GLY A 487 19.46 42.54 -45.28
C GLY A 487 19.96 43.28 -44.03
N LEU A 488 21.03 44.08 -44.18
CA LEU A 488 21.02 45.39 -43.54
C LEU A 488 19.98 46.26 -44.26
N GLU A 489 18.95 46.75 -43.57
CA GLU A 489 18.44 48.12 -43.71
C GLU A 489 17.23 48.39 -42.79
N LYS A 490 17.47 49.07 -41.66
CA LYS A 490 16.72 50.24 -41.16
C LYS A 490 17.07 50.54 -39.70
N LEU A 491 18.00 51.48 -39.55
CA LEU A 491 18.27 52.21 -38.31
C LEU A 491 17.33 53.45 -38.24
N VAL A 492 17.23 54.07 -37.05
CA VAL A 492 16.63 55.40 -36.79
C VAL A 492 15.09 55.45 -36.63
N LEU A 493 14.66 56.40 -35.78
CA LEU A 493 13.29 56.74 -35.31
C LEU A 493 12.71 55.80 -34.22
N LEU A 494 12.26 56.25 -33.04
CA LEU A 494 12.44 57.49 -32.25
C LEU A 494 12.67 57.04 -30.78
N VAL A 495 13.46 57.67 -29.89
CA VAL A 495 13.70 59.10 -29.56
C VAL A 495 12.57 59.72 -28.72
N PHE A 496 12.77 59.70 -27.38
CA PHE A 496 12.15 60.52 -26.31
C PHE A 496 10.66 60.31 -25.94
N GLY A 497 10.36 60.42 -24.63
CA GLY A 497 8.99 60.48 -24.10
C GLY A 497 8.87 60.19 -22.59
N SER A 498 8.64 61.24 -21.78
CA SER A 498 7.90 61.30 -20.49
C SER A 498 7.34 59.97 -19.91
N ALA A 499 7.57 59.53 -18.66
CA ALA A 499 7.87 60.22 -17.39
C ALA A 499 6.87 61.32 -16.98
N LEU A 500 6.27 61.17 -15.78
CA LEU A 500 5.19 61.98 -15.17
C LEU A 500 3.78 61.76 -15.76
N CYS A 501 2.91 61.10 -14.98
CA CYS A 501 1.85 61.82 -14.27
C CYS A 501 1.29 60.98 -13.12
N SER A 502 0.99 61.64 -12.00
CA SER A 502 0.42 61.04 -10.79
C SER A 502 -1.03 61.48 -10.59
N TRP A 503 -1.77 60.77 -9.73
CA TRP A 503 -2.98 61.25 -9.02
C TRP A 503 -4.23 61.64 -9.84
N LEU A 504 -5.36 60.95 -9.62
CA LEU A 504 -6.53 61.46 -8.86
C LEU A 504 -7.77 60.53 -8.98
N VAL A 505 -8.69 60.61 -7.99
CA VAL A 505 -10.13 60.20 -8.00
C VAL A 505 -10.40 58.70 -8.28
N VAL A 506 -10.97 57.86 -7.41
CA VAL A 506 -11.96 57.98 -6.30
C VAL A 506 -13.41 58.24 -6.73
N TYR A 507 -14.17 57.18 -6.96
CA TYR A 507 -15.56 57.03 -6.47
C TYR A 507 -15.89 55.54 -6.27
#